data_AF-A0A8S2FBF4-F1
#
_entry.id   AF-A0A8S2FBF4-F1
#
_cell.length_a   1.000
_cell.length_b   1.000
_cell.length_c   1.000
_cell.angle_alpha   90.00
_cell.angle_beta   90.00
_cell.angle_gamma   90.00
#
_symmetry.space_group_name_H-M   'P 1'
#
loop_
_entity.id
_entity.type
_entity.pdbx_description
1 polymer ?
#
loop_
_entity_poly.entity_id
_entity_poly.type
_entity_poly.pdbx_seq_one_letter_code
_entity_poly.pdbx_strand_id
1 'polypeptide(L)'
;MQNPTHLATKWRNRLLCSTAQLMMGPQLISIEHLQDIIDSNAYSKLDHGLVRTDINLKDRQNYRSCEKLTSNDLLNIVRNNPSTSGTFVIFNHNPVY
;
A
#
# COMPACT_ATOMS: atom_id res chain seq x y z
N MET A 1 -5.57 1.75 -27.38
CA MET A 1 -6.07 0.99 -26.21
C MET A 1 -5.02 1.06 -25.11
N GLN A 2 -5.39 1.44 -23.88
CA GLN A 2 -4.45 1.38 -22.76
C GLN A 2 -4.28 -0.08 -22.33
N ASN A 3 -3.03 -0.54 -22.24
CA ASN A 3 -2.71 -1.88 -21.75
C ASN A 3 -3.04 -1.95 -20.24
N PRO A 4 -3.79 -2.94 -19.74
CA PRO A 4 -4.07 -3.11 -18.30
C PRO A 4 -2.81 -3.05 -17.43
N THR A 5 -1.68 -3.57 -17.91
CA THR A 5 -0.36 -3.44 -17.26
C THR A 5 0.01 -1.98 -17.02
N HIS A 6 -0.17 -1.11 -18.02
CA HIS A 6 0.17 0.31 -17.92
C HIS A 6 -0.76 1.06 -16.96
N LEU A 7 -2.03 0.63 -16.84
CA LEU A 7 -2.93 1.14 -15.82
C LEU A 7 -2.43 0.74 -14.43
N ALA A 8 -2.15 -0.54 -14.19
CA ALA A 8 -1.65 -1.03 -12.90
C ALA A 8 -0.38 -0.30 -12.45
N THR A 9 0.58 -0.09 -13.35
CA THR A 9 1.80 0.63 -12.99
C THR A 9 1.55 2.11 -12.68
N LYS A 10 0.57 2.76 -13.33
CA LYS A 10 0.14 4.11 -12.94
C LYS A 10 -0.49 4.15 -11.55
N TRP A 11 -1.34 3.19 -11.22
CA TRP A 11 -1.93 3.06 -9.89
C TRP A 11 -0.86 2.87 -8.82
N ARG A 12 0.09 1.96 -9.05
CA ARG A 12 1.23 1.74 -8.17
C ARG A 12 2.11 2.98 -8.02
N ASN A 13 2.43 3.67 -9.11
CA ASN A 13 3.20 4.92 -9.05
C ASN A 13 2.45 6.02 -8.28
N ARG A 14 1.11 6.01 -8.30
CA ARG A 14 0.28 6.92 -7.50
C ARG A 14 0.27 6.51 -6.03
N LEU A 15 0.10 5.23 -5.71
CA LEU A 15 0.15 4.70 -4.34
C LEU A 15 1.50 4.98 -3.65
N LEU A 16 2.60 4.84 -4.39
CA LEU A 16 3.95 5.05 -3.86
C LEU A 16 4.34 6.53 -3.80
N CYS A 17 3.57 7.43 -4.39
CA CYS A 17 3.88 8.86 -4.37
C CYS A 17 3.61 9.42 -2.98
N SER A 18 4.57 10.13 -2.39
CA SER A 18 4.46 10.72 -1.04
C SER A 18 3.31 11.71 -0.88
N THR A 19 2.77 12.23 -1.98
CA THR A 19 1.64 13.18 -2.02
C THR A 19 0.28 12.52 -2.19
N ALA A 20 0.24 11.20 -2.38
CA ALA A 20 -0.99 10.49 -2.65
C ALA A 20 -1.19 9.37 -1.62
N GLN A 21 -2.37 9.40 -1.02
CA GLN A 21 -2.86 8.34 -0.16
C GLN A 21 -3.97 7.62 -0.93
N LEU A 22 -3.97 6.29 -0.87
CA LEU A 22 -4.93 5.50 -1.63
C LEU A 22 -5.83 4.74 -0.66
N MET A 23 -7.13 4.92 -0.83
CA MET A 23 -8.12 4.11 -0.10
C MET A 23 -8.14 2.70 -0.69
N MET A 24 -7.79 1.72 0.13
CA MET A 24 -7.99 0.30 -0.16
C MET A 24 -9.07 -0.21 0.80
N GLY A 25 -10.33 -0.11 0.36
CA GLY A 25 -11.49 -0.33 1.24
C GLY A 25 -11.61 0.79 2.28
N PRO A 26 -11.84 0.49 3.57
CA PRO A 26 -11.92 1.50 4.64
C PRO A 26 -10.55 1.99 5.12
N GLN A 27 -9.46 1.44 4.59
CA GLN A 27 -8.10 1.73 5.05
C GLN A 27 -7.38 2.63 4.06
N LEU A 28 -6.65 3.59 4.61
CA LEU A 28 -5.84 4.51 3.86
C LEU A 28 -4.39 4.03 3.88
N ILE A 29 -3.85 3.67 2.71
CA ILE A 29 -2.50 3.12 2.58
C ILE A 29 -1.59 4.17 1.94
N SER A 30 -0.46 4.41 2.59
CA SER A 30 0.63 5.25 2.12
C SER A 30 1.89 4.40 1.91
N ILE A 31 2.91 5.00 1.28
CA ILE A 31 4.23 4.37 1.16
C ILE A 31 4.90 4.13 2.52
N GLU A 32 4.60 4.96 3.53
CA GLU A 32 5.17 4.84 4.87
C GLU A 32 4.73 3.54 5.54
N HIS A 33 3.47 3.13 5.39
CA HIS A 33 3.01 1.85 5.94
C HIS A 33 3.70 0.65 5.29
N LEU A 34 3.98 0.75 3.99
CA LEU A 34 4.70 -0.29 3.28
C LEU A 34 6.17 -0.36 3.73
N GLN A 35 6.78 0.78 4.03
CA GLN A 35 8.12 0.84 4.63
C GLN A 35 8.13 0.25 6.03
N ASP A 36 7.16 0.62 6.87
CA ASP A 36 7.01 0.07 8.22
C ASP A 36 6.88 -1.45 8.20
N ILE A 37 6.09 -2.01 7.27
CA ILE A 37 5.97 -3.48 7.13
C ILE A 37 7.30 -4.12 6.71
N ILE A 38 8.01 -3.53 5.76
CA ILE A 38 9.29 -4.05 5.26
C ILE A 38 10.39 -4.00 6.32
N ASP A 39 10.41 -2.94 7.13
CA ASP A 39 11.44 -2.71 8.15
C ASP A 39 11.03 -3.21 9.55
N SER A 40 9.80 -3.71 9.72
CA SER A 40 9.30 -4.25 10.98
C SER A 40 9.94 -5.59 11.34
N ASN A 41 10.29 -5.77 12.62
CA ASN A 41 10.71 -7.06 13.16
C ASN A 41 9.55 -8.05 13.38
N ALA A 42 8.30 -7.60 13.23
CA ALA A 42 7.12 -8.45 13.44
C ALA A 42 6.76 -9.31 12.21
N TYR A 43 7.22 -8.93 11.02
CA TYR A 43 6.93 -9.64 9.77
C TYR A 43 8.24 -9.89 9.03
N SER A 44 8.37 -11.09 8.47
CA SER A 44 9.48 -11.43 7.60
C SER A 44 9.10 -11.22 6.13
N LYS A 45 10.12 -11.15 5.26
CA LYS A 45 9.92 -11.11 3.81
C LYS A 45 9.04 -12.26 3.29
N LEU A 46 9.02 -13.41 3.96
CA LEU A 46 8.17 -14.53 3.56
C LEU A 46 6.69 -14.28 3.86
N ASP A 47 6.39 -13.45 4.85
CA ASP A 47 5.03 -13.12 5.27
C ASP A 47 4.41 -12.05 4.36
N HIS A 48 5.17 -11.03 3.97
CA HIS A 48 4.64 -9.90 3.18
C HIS A 48 5.11 -9.86 1.72
N GLY A 49 6.13 -10.63 1.33
CA GLY A 49 6.62 -10.75 -0.06
C GLY A 49 7.28 -9.50 -0.67
N LEU A 50 7.31 -8.38 0.05
CA LEU A 50 7.89 -7.11 -0.39
C LEU A 50 9.39 -7.00 -0.10
N VAL A 51 10.09 -6.25 -0.94
CA VAL A 51 11.44 -5.74 -0.69
C VAL A 51 11.50 -4.25 -0.98
N ARG A 52 12.53 -3.55 -0.49
CA ARG A 52 12.71 -2.10 -0.67
C ARG A 52 12.66 -1.64 -2.14
N THR A 53 13.08 -2.48 -3.08
CA THR A 53 13.00 -2.14 -4.51
C THR A 53 11.57 -2.17 -5.05
N ASP A 54 10.67 -2.95 -4.44
CA ASP A 54 9.27 -3.02 -4.86
C ASP A 54 8.53 -1.69 -4.56
N ILE A 55 8.93 -0.96 -3.51
CA ILE A 55 8.35 0.35 -3.17
C ILE A 55 9.15 1.53 -3.77
N ASN A 56 10.17 1.25 -4.59
CA ASN A 56 10.98 2.29 -5.20
C ASN A 56 10.24 2.98 -6.37
N LEU A 57 9.93 4.26 -6.18
CA LEU A 57 9.30 5.15 -7.17
C LEU A 57 10.14 5.40 -8.44
N LYS A 58 11.47 5.22 -8.38
CA LYS A 58 12.34 5.44 -9.54
C LYS A 58 12.09 4.42 -10.64
N ASP A 59 11.71 3.20 -10.26
CA ASP A 59 11.42 2.11 -11.19
C ASP A 59 9.96 2.17 -11.65
N ARG A 60 9.61 3.12 -12.52
CA ARG A 60 8.22 3.40 -12.93
C ARG A 60 7.57 2.32 -13.81
N GLN A 61 8.31 1.28 -14.21
CA GLN A 61 7.82 0.20 -15.08
C GLN A 61 7.69 -1.15 -14.35
N ASN A 62 7.93 -1.18 -13.03
CA ASN A 62 7.86 -2.40 -12.25
C ASN A 62 6.42 -2.91 -12.05
N TYR A 63 5.91 -3.66 -13.02
CA TYR A 63 4.60 -4.29 -12.92
C TYR A 63 4.58 -5.38 -11.84
N ARG A 64 5.68 -6.11 -11.64
CA ARG A 64 5.77 -7.18 -10.63
C ARG A 64 5.57 -6.66 -9.20
N SER A 65 5.99 -5.43 -8.94
CA SER A 65 5.68 -4.74 -7.68
C SER A 65 4.17 -4.56 -7.49
N CYS A 66 3.41 -4.28 -8.55
CA CYS A 66 1.96 -4.14 -8.48
C CYS A 66 1.30 -5.44 -7.99
N GLU A 67 1.76 -6.59 -8.49
CA GLU A 67 1.25 -7.90 -8.08
C GLU A 67 1.53 -8.19 -6.60
N LYS A 68 2.73 -7.83 -6.11
CA LYS A 68 3.08 -8.01 -4.69
C LYS A 68 2.31 -7.06 -3.77
N LEU A 69 2.13 -5.81 -4.19
CA LEU A 69 1.36 -4.79 -3.44
C LEU A 69 -0.13 -5.12 -3.36
N THR A 70 -0.62 -5.97 -4.25
CA THR A 70 -2.00 -6.45 -4.26
C THR A 70 -2.11 -7.91 -3.80
N SER A 71 -1.02 -8.48 -3.26
CA SER A 71 -1.03 -9.84 -2.75
C SER A 71 -1.92 -9.96 -1.52
N ASN A 72 -2.63 -11.10 -1.41
CA ASN A 72 -3.53 -11.34 -0.29
C ASN A 72 -2.78 -11.36 1.04
N ASP A 73 -1.53 -11.82 1.06
CA ASP A 73 -0.71 -11.89 2.27
C ASP A 73 -0.42 -10.48 2.81
N LEU A 74 0.01 -9.56 1.93
CA LEU A 74 0.22 -8.17 2.29
C LEU A 74 -1.10 -7.51 2.74
N LEU A 75 -2.19 -7.73 2.00
CA LEU A 75 -3.51 -7.18 2.35
C LEU A 75 -3.99 -7.68 3.71
N ASN A 76 -3.74 -8.95 4.05
CA ASN A 76 -4.09 -9.51 5.35
C ASN A 76 -3.24 -8.90 6.48
N ILE A 77 -1.95 -8.67 6.25
CA ILE A 77 -1.06 -8.00 7.21
C ILE A 77 -1.53 -6.56 7.46
N VAL A 78 -1.79 -5.80 6.38
CA VAL A 78 -2.28 -4.42 6.50
C VAL A 78 -3.66 -4.38 7.18
N ARG A 79 -4.54 -5.34 6.88
CA ARG A 79 -5.87 -5.42 7.50
C ARG A 79 -5.80 -5.70 9.00
N ASN A 80 -4.89 -6.58 9.42
CA ASN A 80 -4.72 -7.00 10.81
C ASN A 80 -3.80 -6.08 11.61
N ASN A 81 -3.10 -5.15 10.95
CA ASN A 81 -2.23 -4.19 11.60
C ASN A 81 -2.64 -2.74 11.26
N PRO A 82 -3.67 -2.20 11.93
CA PRO A 82 -4.09 -0.82 11.74
C PRO A 82 -3.12 0.22 12.35
N SER A 83 -1.95 -0.21 12.86
CA SER A 83 -1.02 0.63 13.62
C SER A 83 0.27 1.00 12.88
N THR A 84 0.48 0.55 11.64
CA THR A 84 1.43 1.25 10.74
C THR A 84 0.81 2.61 10.45
N SER A 85 1.47 3.69 10.85
CA SER A 85 0.97 5.06 11.12
C SER A 85 0.05 5.69 10.06
N GLY A 86 -1.13 5.11 9.89
CA GLY A 86 -2.12 5.44 8.89
C GLY A 86 -3.40 5.77 9.60
N THR A 87 -3.45 7.00 10.08
CA THR A 87 -4.61 7.75 10.50
C THR A 87 -5.90 6.98 10.24
N PHE A 88 -6.49 6.44 11.31
CA PHE A 88 -7.93 6.21 11.36
C PHE A 88 -8.60 7.54 10.99
N VAL A 89 -8.87 7.77 9.71
CA VAL A 89 -9.91 8.71 9.33
C VAL A 89 -11.19 7.97 9.63
N ILE A 90 -11.54 8.00 10.92
CA ILE A 90 -12.88 7.71 11.38
C ILE A 90 -13.75 8.68 10.58
N PHE A 91 -14.51 8.16 9.61
CA PHE A 91 -15.77 8.78 9.23
C PHE A 91 -16.67 8.72 10.47
N ASN A 92 -16.36 9.54 11.47
CA ASN A 92 -17.29 9.91 12.51
C ASN A 92 -18.16 10.93 11.82
N HIS A 93 -19.13 10.39 11.09
CA HIS A 93 -20.38 11.07 10.85
C HIS A 93 -20.93 11.38 12.24
N ASN A 94 -20.62 12.58 12.73
CA ASN A 94 -21.26 13.16 13.89
C ASN A 94 -22.50 13.86 13.32
N PRO A 95 -23.72 13.28 13.40
CA PRO A 95 -24.91 14.07 13.21
C PRO A 95 -24.96 15.04 14.40
N VAL A 96 -24.55 16.28 14.16
CA VAL A 96 -24.85 17.37 15.08
C VAL A 96 -26.37 17.55 15.01
N TYR A 97 -26.98 17.52 16.20
CA TYR A 97 -28.39 17.77 16.50
C TYR A 97 -29.01 18.93 15.73
#